data_AF-A0A0G4NZH3-F1
#
_entry.id   AF-A0A0G4NZH3-F1
#
_cell.length_a   1.000
_cell.length_b   1.000
_cell.length_c   1.000
_cell.angle_alpha   90.00
_cell.angle_beta   90.00
_cell.angle_gamma   90.00
#
_symmetry.space_group_name_H-M   'P 1'
#
loop_
_entity.id
_entity.type
_entity.pdbx_description
1 polymer ?
#
loop_
_entity_poly.entity_id
_entity_poly.type
_entity_poly.pdbx_seq_one_letter_code
_entity_poly.pdbx_strand_id
1 'polypeptide(L)'
;MICSAKRKVLDGLNKRYIYGRVPLLHTIIFLVEMAVAARLAAKFNTYYAERPVLTTMVTNAVLGGVADTVAQLITAFRTRRPQTSGDDFLSIEIPDIDKHKVPAVGELGYGRGSVPPFDFERLTRFMAYGFFMAPLQFQWFGFLSRAFPLTKKNPTAPAFKRVAFDQLIFAPFGLACFFTYMTIAEGGGRRALTHKFRDVYLPTLKANFVLWPAVQILNFRVIPIQFQIPFVSTIGIAWTAYLSLTNSSEEA
;
A
#
# COMPACT_ATOMS: atom_id res chain seq x y z
N MET A 1 3.17 -32.78 -12.42
CA MET A 1 4.50 -33.01 -11.77
C MET A 1 5.26 -31.71 -11.44
N ILE A 2 5.33 -30.72 -12.35
CA ILE A 2 6.03 -29.42 -12.15
C ILE A 2 5.52 -28.62 -10.92
N CYS A 3 4.21 -28.67 -10.63
CA CYS A 3 3.62 -27.93 -9.51
C CYS A 3 4.08 -28.45 -8.13
N SER A 4 4.36 -29.75 -8.00
CA SER A 4 4.81 -30.36 -6.74
C SER A 4 6.28 -30.03 -6.44
N ALA A 5 7.14 -30.02 -7.46
CA ALA A 5 8.55 -29.61 -7.31
C ALA A 5 8.68 -28.12 -6.94
N LYS A 6 7.91 -27.23 -7.59
CA LYS A 6 7.87 -25.81 -7.25
C LYS A 6 7.40 -25.57 -5.81
N ARG A 7 6.33 -26.25 -5.38
CA ARG A 7 5.81 -26.14 -4.01
C ARG A 7 6.86 -26.60 -2.98
N LYS A 8 7.54 -27.72 -3.21
CA LYS A 8 8.63 -28.20 -2.33
C LYS A 8 9.80 -27.20 -2.23
N VAL A 9 10.15 -26.54 -3.33
CA VAL A 9 11.22 -25.51 -3.33
C VAL A 9 10.77 -24.26 -2.55
N LEU A 10 9.54 -23.78 -2.79
CA LEU A 10 8.97 -22.64 -2.07
C LEU A 10 8.85 -22.92 -0.57
N ASP A 11 8.38 -24.11 -0.20
CA ASP A 11 8.29 -24.56 1.20
C ASP A 11 9.68 -24.65 1.84
N GLY A 12 10.69 -25.09 1.09
CA GLY A 12 12.08 -25.15 1.53
C GLY A 12 12.69 -23.76 1.74
N LEU A 13 12.42 -22.80 0.85
CA LEU A 13 12.87 -21.41 0.98
C LEU A 13 12.16 -20.69 2.12
N ASN A 14 10.88 -20.95 2.35
CA ASN A 14 10.10 -20.34 3.43
C ASN A 14 10.58 -20.79 4.82
N LYS A 15 11.14 -22.01 4.92
CA LYS A 15 11.74 -22.55 6.16
C LYS A 15 13.15 -22.00 6.46
N ARG A 16 13.82 -21.40 5.48
CA ARG A 16 15.16 -20.82 5.65
C ARG A 16 15.06 -19.36 6.07
N TYR A 17 15.88 -18.99 7.06
CA TYR A 17 15.90 -17.63 7.59
C TYR A 17 17.29 -17.03 7.46
N ILE A 18 17.34 -15.77 7.06
CA ILE A 18 18.55 -14.95 7.09
C ILE A 18 18.66 -14.34 8.50
N TYR A 19 19.83 -14.49 9.13
CA TYR A 19 20.12 -14.01 10.50
C TYR A 19 19.10 -14.44 11.57
N GLY A 20 18.39 -15.55 11.36
CA GLY A 20 17.38 -16.04 12.31
C GLY A 20 16.18 -15.09 12.51
N ARG A 21 15.99 -14.07 11.65
CA ARG A 21 14.90 -13.10 11.78
C ARG A 21 14.09 -12.90 10.52
N VAL A 22 14.72 -12.97 9.34
CA VAL A 22 14.05 -12.65 8.06
C VAL A 22 13.77 -13.93 7.26
N PRO A 23 12.53 -14.22 6.83
CA PRO A 23 12.27 -15.33 5.92
C PRO A 23 12.99 -15.11 4.58
N LEU A 24 13.78 -16.09 4.15
CA LEU A 24 14.60 -16.00 2.93
C LEU A 24 13.74 -15.72 1.69
N LEU A 25 12.54 -16.32 1.63
CA LEU A 25 11.62 -16.14 0.50
C LEU A 25 11.15 -14.68 0.35
N HIS A 26 10.79 -14.01 1.46
CA HIS A 26 10.35 -12.61 1.43
C HIS A 26 11.48 -11.70 0.95
N THR A 27 12.71 -11.94 1.42
CA THR A 27 13.89 -11.17 1.00
C THR A 27 14.21 -11.37 -0.47
N ILE A 28 14.16 -12.60 -0.98
CA ILE A 28 14.41 -12.88 -2.41
C ILE A 28 13.37 -12.15 -3.28
N ILE A 29 12.08 -12.26 -2.94
CA ILE A 29 11.00 -11.60 -3.69
C ILE A 29 11.19 -10.09 -3.67
N PHE A 30 11.44 -9.50 -2.50
CA PHE A 30 11.71 -8.08 -2.36
C PHE A 30 12.88 -7.61 -3.24
N LEU A 31 14.00 -8.34 -3.26
CA LEU A 31 15.15 -7.98 -4.09
C LEU A 31 14.83 -8.05 -5.59
N VAL A 32 14.05 -9.05 -6.02
CA VAL A 32 13.59 -9.17 -7.41
C VAL A 32 12.70 -7.98 -7.78
N GLU A 33 11.72 -7.64 -6.93
CA GLU A 33 10.83 -6.50 -7.16
C GLU A 33 11.60 -5.18 -7.21
N MET A 34 12.56 -4.98 -6.31
CA MET A 34 13.42 -3.79 -6.31
C MET A 34 14.29 -3.71 -7.57
N ALA A 35 14.80 -4.83 -8.07
CA ALA A 35 15.55 -4.86 -9.33
C ALA A 35 14.66 -4.49 -10.53
N VAL A 36 13.42 -4.99 -10.56
CA VAL A 36 12.43 -4.63 -11.60
C VAL A 36 12.06 -3.15 -11.50
N ALA A 37 11.77 -2.66 -10.29
CA ALA A 37 11.44 -1.25 -10.04
C ALA A 37 12.59 -0.32 -10.46
N ALA A 38 13.84 -0.67 -10.13
CA ALA A 38 15.02 0.10 -10.51
C ALA A 38 15.20 0.17 -12.04
N ARG A 39 15.01 -0.96 -12.75
CA ARG A 39 15.05 -0.98 -14.22
C ARG A 39 13.96 -0.12 -14.84
N LEU A 40 12.76 -0.19 -14.28
CA LEU A 40 11.62 0.60 -14.75
C LEU A 40 11.85 2.09 -14.51
N ALA A 41 12.37 2.47 -13.33
CA ALA A 41 12.73 3.84 -13.01
C ALA A 41 13.80 4.39 -13.95
N ALA A 42 14.85 3.61 -14.23
CA ALA A 42 15.95 4.02 -15.11
C ALA A 42 15.49 4.33 -16.55
N LYS A 43 14.44 3.68 -17.04
CA LYS A 43 13.88 3.87 -18.38
C LYS A 43 12.50 4.52 -18.39
N PHE A 44 12.06 5.07 -17.25
CA PHE A 44 10.69 5.53 -17.06
C PHE A 44 10.31 6.61 -18.07
N ASN A 45 11.16 7.63 -18.24
CA ASN A 45 10.87 8.74 -19.15
C ASN A 45 10.71 8.28 -20.61
N THR A 46 11.54 7.34 -21.07
CA THR A 46 11.45 6.78 -22.43
C THR A 46 10.15 6.02 -22.62
N TYR A 47 9.83 5.10 -21.71
CA TYR A 47 8.58 4.33 -21.80
C TYR A 47 7.35 5.23 -21.65
N TYR A 48 7.40 6.22 -20.78
CA TYR A 48 6.31 7.16 -20.57
C TYR A 48 6.07 8.04 -21.80
N ALA A 49 7.12 8.45 -22.51
CA ALA A 49 6.99 9.23 -23.75
C ALA A 49 6.30 8.44 -24.86
N GLU A 50 6.59 7.13 -24.98
CA GLU A 50 5.97 6.27 -25.99
C GLU A 50 4.55 5.83 -25.61
N ARG A 51 4.37 5.40 -24.36
CA ARG A 51 3.14 4.78 -23.85
C ARG A 51 2.87 5.23 -22.41
N PRO A 52 2.34 6.45 -22.19
CA PRO A 52 2.22 7.03 -20.85
C PRO A 52 1.28 6.25 -19.92
N VAL A 53 0.13 5.81 -20.44
CA VAL A 53 -0.86 5.06 -19.65
C VAL A 53 -0.30 3.69 -19.26
N LEU A 54 0.19 2.92 -20.22
CA LEU A 54 0.75 1.58 -19.98
C LEU A 54 1.94 1.63 -19.00
N THR A 55 2.84 2.59 -19.18
CA THR A 55 4.00 2.77 -18.30
C THR A 55 3.57 3.04 -16.87
N THR A 56 2.55 3.88 -16.69
CA THR A 56 1.96 4.17 -15.38
C THR A 56 1.33 2.92 -14.78
N MET A 57 0.60 2.12 -15.57
CA MET A 57 -0.02 0.86 -15.12
C MET A 57 1.01 -0.14 -14.62
N VAL A 58 2.06 -0.41 -15.41
CA VAL A 58 3.12 -1.35 -15.04
C VAL A 58 3.89 -0.84 -13.83
N THR A 59 4.20 0.46 -13.78
CA THR A 59 4.89 1.07 -12.63
C THR A 59 4.08 0.93 -11.36
N ASN A 60 2.78 1.22 -11.42
CA ASN A 60 1.91 1.12 -10.26
C ASN A 60 1.71 -0.32 -9.79
N ALA A 61 1.67 -1.29 -10.72
CA ALA A 61 1.63 -2.71 -10.38
C ALA A 61 2.89 -3.15 -9.62
N VAL A 62 4.08 -2.76 -10.10
CA VAL A 62 5.34 -3.10 -9.43
C VAL A 62 5.44 -2.43 -8.05
N LEU A 63 5.10 -1.14 -7.94
CA LEU A 63 5.11 -0.43 -6.66
C LEU A 63 4.07 -1.00 -5.67
N GLY A 64 2.90 -1.42 -6.16
CA GLY A 64 1.91 -2.13 -5.36
C GLY A 64 2.42 -3.48 -4.85
N GLY A 65 3.17 -4.21 -5.66
CA GLY A 65 3.85 -5.44 -5.24
C GLY A 65 4.88 -5.20 -4.13
N VAL A 66 5.74 -4.19 -4.32
CA VAL A 66 6.72 -3.78 -3.29
C VAL A 66 6.02 -3.40 -1.98
N ALA A 67 4.92 -2.64 -2.04
CA ALA A 67 4.14 -2.26 -0.86
C ALA A 67 3.65 -3.47 -0.08
N ASP A 68 3.12 -4.46 -0.81
CA ASP A 68 2.60 -5.67 -0.20
C ASP A 68 3.71 -6.55 0.40
N THR A 69 4.81 -6.75 -0.33
CA THR A 69 5.98 -7.49 0.15
C THR A 69 6.56 -6.87 1.41
N VAL A 70 6.62 -5.54 1.50
CA VAL A 70 7.04 -4.82 2.71
C VAL A 70 6.07 -5.09 3.87
N ALA A 71 4.76 -5.06 3.63
CA ALA A 71 3.77 -5.38 4.67
C ALA A 71 3.91 -6.83 5.17
N GLN A 72 4.01 -7.80 4.26
CA GLN A 72 4.20 -9.21 4.62
C GLN A 72 5.51 -9.43 5.40
N LEU A 73 6.56 -8.70 5.03
CA LEU A 73 7.85 -8.72 5.72
C LEU A 73 7.73 -8.18 7.15
N ILE A 74 7.03 -7.05 7.35
CA ILE A 74 6.78 -6.47 8.68
C ILE A 74 6.00 -7.46 9.55
N THR A 75 4.94 -8.07 9.02
CA THR A 75 4.16 -9.10 9.74
C THR A 75 5.05 -10.26 10.16
N ALA A 76 5.87 -10.80 9.24
CA ALA A 76 6.76 -11.92 9.52
C ALA A 76 7.80 -11.62 10.61
N PHE A 77 8.36 -10.39 10.62
CA PHE A 77 9.27 -9.94 11.68
C PHE A 77 8.57 -9.87 13.05
N ARG A 78 7.33 -9.35 13.09
CA ARG A 78 6.60 -9.12 14.33
C ARG A 78 6.16 -10.44 14.99
N THR A 79 5.62 -11.39 14.23
CA THR A 79 5.21 -12.71 14.77
C THR A 79 6.37 -13.47 15.41
N ARG A 80 7.63 -13.09 15.11
CA ARG A 80 8.85 -13.70 15.65
C ARG A 80 9.47 -12.98 16.84
N ARG A 81 9.02 -11.75 17.18
CA ARG A 81 9.43 -11.11 18.44
C ARG A 81 8.80 -11.92 19.58
N PRO A 82 9.58 -12.43 20.55
CA PRO A 82 8.99 -12.96 21.77
C PRO A 82 8.14 -11.83 22.38
N GLN A 83 6.93 -12.14 22.86
CA GLN A 83 6.27 -11.27 23.83
C GLN A 83 7.18 -11.21 25.07
N THR A 84 8.11 -10.26 25.11
CA THR A 84 8.78 -9.89 26.35
C THR A 84 7.74 -9.16 27.19
N SER A 85 7.11 -9.89 28.10
CA SER A 85 6.56 -9.29 29.32
C SER A 85 7.72 -8.64 30.08
N GLY A 86 7.56 -7.36 30.45
CA GLY A 86 8.43 -6.68 31.41
C GLY A 86 9.34 -5.61 30.81
N ASP A 87 9.05 -4.37 31.23
CA ASP A 87 9.96 -3.24 31.40
C ASP A 87 10.51 -2.52 30.16
N ASP A 88 9.71 -1.63 29.57
CA ASP A 88 10.23 -0.50 28.79
C ASP A 88 9.94 0.83 29.53
N PHE A 89 11.01 1.44 30.05
CA PHE A 89 11.07 2.72 30.79
C PHE A 89 10.78 3.97 29.93
N LEU A 90 9.97 3.80 28.86
CA LEU A 90 9.64 4.85 27.91
C LEU A 90 8.18 4.73 27.42
N SER A 91 7.28 4.33 28.32
CA SER A 91 5.85 4.54 28.16
C SER A 91 5.55 6.04 28.31
N ILE A 92 5.72 6.80 27.23
CA ILE A 92 4.92 8.00 27.04
C ILE A 92 3.49 7.47 26.93
N GLU A 93 2.75 7.56 28.03
CA GLU A 93 1.30 7.39 28.06
C GLU A 93 0.71 8.38 27.04
N ILE A 94 0.44 7.87 25.84
CA ILE A 94 -0.45 8.54 24.90
C ILE A 94 -1.84 8.31 25.49
N PRO A 95 -2.55 9.37 25.92
CA PRO A 95 -3.88 9.22 26.51
C PRO A 95 -4.77 8.42 25.58
N ASP A 96 -5.47 7.44 26.13
CA ASP A 96 -6.48 6.62 25.46
C ASP A 96 -7.51 7.51 24.73
N ILE A 97 -7.24 7.80 23.46
CA ILE A 97 -8.25 8.28 22.52
C ILE A 97 -8.91 7.03 21.97
N ASP A 98 -9.94 6.59 22.68
CA ASP A 98 -11.01 5.74 22.18
C ASP A 98 -11.34 6.13 20.72
N LYS A 99 -11.00 5.29 19.72
CA LYS A 99 -11.63 5.25 18.37
C LYS A 99 -11.05 4.20 17.42
N HIS A 100 -11.81 3.12 17.31
CA HIS A 100 -12.03 2.29 16.11
C HIS A 100 -10.83 1.62 15.43
N LYS A 101 -10.73 0.30 15.66
CA LYS A 101 -9.99 -0.68 14.85
C LYS A 101 -9.93 -0.30 13.38
N VAL A 102 -8.74 -0.06 12.86
CA VAL A 102 -8.49 0.08 11.43
C VAL A 102 -7.87 -1.23 10.93
N PRO A 103 -8.63 -2.30 10.63
CA PRO A 103 -8.03 -3.58 10.26
C PRO A 103 -7.02 -3.40 9.14
N ALA A 104 -5.83 -3.91 9.41
CA ALA A 104 -4.75 -4.00 8.48
C ALA A 104 -5.30 -4.68 7.23
N VAL A 105 -5.05 -4.03 6.11
CA VAL A 105 -5.40 -4.55 4.80
C VAL A 105 -4.78 -5.94 4.67
N GLY A 106 -5.60 -6.99 4.73
CA GLY A 106 -5.17 -8.37 4.61
C GLY A 106 -4.85 -9.11 5.92
N GLU A 107 -5.42 -8.71 7.06
CA GLU A 107 -5.54 -9.63 8.21
C GLU A 107 -6.50 -10.79 7.86
N LEU A 108 -5.94 -11.73 7.12
CA LEU A 108 -6.39 -13.10 6.99
C LEU A 108 -6.09 -13.82 8.30
N GLY A 109 -7.09 -14.55 8.81
CA GLY A 109 -7.04 -15.27 10.07
C GLY A 109 -6.03 -16.41 10.10
N TYR A 110 -4.75 -16.09 10.25
CA TYR A 110 -3.75 -17.03 10.70
C TYR A 110 -3.76 -17.08 12.23
N GLY A 111 -4.00 -18.27 12.77
CA GLY A 111 -3.96 -18.52 14.21
C GLY A 111 -2.62 -18.10 14.82
N ARG A 112 -2.70 -17.56 16.05
CA ARG A 112 -1.55 -17.19 16.88
C ARG A 112 -0.49 -18.31 16.87
N GLY A 113 0.73 -17.99 16.43
CA GLY A 113 1.92 -18.78 16.77
C GLY A 113 2.80 -19.32 15.63
N SER A 114 2.44 -19.14 14.35
CA SER A 114 3.33 -19.51 13.22
C SER A 114 3.57 -18.33 12.28
N VAL A 115 4.82 -18.14 11.84
CA VAL A 115 5.15 -17.12 10.82
C VAL A 115 4.39 -17.49 9.55
N PRO A 116 3.47 -16.66 9.04
CA PRO A 116 2.72 -16.99 7.85
C PRO A 116 3.66 -17.12 6.64
N PRO A 117 3.45 -18.11 5.75
CA PRO A 117 4.20 -18.21 4.50
C PRO A 117 3.94 -17.00 3.60
N PHE A 118 4.86 -16.71 2.68
CA PHE A 118 4.66 -15.64 1.70
C PHE A 118 3.37 -15.86 0.90
N ASP A 119 2.48 -14.87 0.92
CA ASP A 119 1.18 -14.90 0.27
C ASP A 119 1.28 -14.30 -1.14
N PHE A 120 1.50 -15.18 -2.12
CA PHE A 120 1.53 -14.81 -3.53
C PHE A 120 0.16 -14.35 -4.06
N GLU A 121 -0.93 -14.81 -3.45
CA GLU A 121 -2.28 -14.42 -3.88
C GLU A 121 -2.55 -12.98 -3.45
N ARG A 122 -2.20 -12.63 -2.21
CA ARG A 122 -2.22 -11.24 -1.73
C ARG A 122 -1.34 -10.34 -2.60
N LEU A 123 -0.11 -10.76 -2.91
CA LEU A 123 0.79 -10.00 -3.77
C LEU A 123 0.15 -9.69 -5.13
N THR A 124 -0.38 -10.72 -5.80
CA THR A 124 -0.98 -10.55 -7.13
C THR A 124 -2.23 -9.66 -7.12
N ARG A 125 -3.05 -9.71 -6.06
CA ARG A 125 -4.19 -8.79 -5.86
C ARG A 125 -3.73 -7.33 -5.78
N PHE A 126 -2.70 -7.04 -4.98
CA PHE A 126 -2.15 -5.67 -4.86
C PHE A 126 -1.57 -5.16 -6.19
N MET A 127 -0.80 -6.00 -6.89
CA MET A 127 -0.27 -5.66 -8.21
C MET A 127 -1.39 -5.40 -9.22
N ALA A 128 -2.42 -6.25 -9.24
CA ALA A 128 -3.56 -6.12 -10.15
C ALA A 128 -4.39 -4.86 -9.84
N TYR A 129 -4.68 -4.57 -8.57
CA TYR A 129 -5.34 -3.33 -8.19
C TYR A 129 -4.57 -2.11 -8.70
N GLY A 130 -3.25 -2.07 -8.47
CA GLY A 130 -2.39 -1.00 -8.96
C GLY A 130 -2.43 -0.85 -10.48
N PHE A 131 -2.38 -1.97 -11.20
CA PHE A 131 -2.46 -2.01 -12.66
C PHE A 131 -3.78 -1.43 -13.20
N PHE A 132 -4.92 -1.83 -12.62
CA PHE A 132 -6.25 -1.43 -13.10
C PHE A 132 -6.68 -0.04 -12.64
N MET A 133 -6.22 0.44 -11.48
CA MET A 133 -6.53 1.78 -10.99
C MET A 133 -5.68 2.87 -11.61
N ALA A 134 -4.48 2.53 -12.10
CA ALA A 134 -3.56 3.51 -12.68
C ALA A 134 -4.16 4.33 -13.86
N PRO A 135 -4.91 3.76 -14.82
CA PRO A 135 -5.53 4.55 -15.88
C PRO A 135 -6.56 5.54 -15.35
N LEU A 136 -7.36 5.13 -14.37
CA LEU A 136 -8.34 6.00 -13.74
C LEU A 136 -7.65 7.18 -13.04
N GLN A 137 -6.60 6.90 -12.26
CA GLN A 137 -5.81 7.93 -11.58
C GLN A 137 -5.09 8.85 -12.58
N PHE A 138 -4.59 8.30 -13.69
CA PHE A 138 -3.96 9.07 -14.77
C PHE A 138 -4.93 10.07 -15.39
N GLN A 139 -6.16 9.64 -15.71
CA GLN A 139 -7.20 10.53 -16.23
C GLN A 139 -7.61 11.58 -15.18
N TRP A 140 -7.74 11.19 -13.91
CA TRP A 140 -8.09 12.08 -12.82
C TRP A 140 -7.05 13.19 -12.61
N PHE A 141 -5.76 12.84 -12.53
CA PHE A 141 -4.68 13.83 -12.36
C PHE A 141 -4.56 14.73 -13.60
N GLY A 142 -4.76 14.18 -14.80
CA GLY A 142 -4.86 14.95 -16.03
C GLY A 142 -6.02 15.97 -15.99
N PHE A 143 -7.19 15.53 -15.54
CA PHE A 143 -8.37 16.39 -15.36
C PHE A 143 -8.10 17.50 -14.34
N LEU A 144 -7.61 17.18 -13.14
CA LEU A 144 -7.25 18.17 -12.11
C LEU A 144 -6.22 19.17 -12.63
N SER A 145 -5.27 18.70 -13.44
CA SER A 145 -4.26 19.59 -14.00
C SER A 145 -4.82 20.58 -15.02
N ARG A 146 -5.81 20.17 -15.81
CA ARG A 146 -6.52 21.03 -16.77
C ARG A 146 -7.53 21.96 -16.10
N ALA A 147 -8.27 21.46 -15.11
CA ALA A 147 -9.29 22.23 -14.39
C ALA A 147 -8.68 23.32 -13.50
N PHE A 148 -7.50 23.05 -12.90
CA PHE A 148 -6.81 23.96 -12.00
C PHE A 148 -5.37 24.18 -12.46
N PRO A 149 -5.11 24.87 -13.57
CA PRO A 149 -3.75 25.05 -14.10
C PRO A 149 -2.88 25.84 -13.10
N LEU A 150 -1.63 25.40 -12.92
CA LEU A 150 -0.66 26.11 -12.09
C LEU A 150 -0.18 27.35 -12.84
N THR A 151 -0.47 28.54 -12.32
CA THR A 151 -0.01 29.80 -12.90
C THR A 151 1.20 30.31 -12.14
N LYS A 152 2.23 30.81 -12.84
CA LYS A 152 3.47 31.36 -12.24
C LYS A 152 3.20 32.47 -11.21
N LYS A 153 2.12 33.24 -11.38
CA LYS A 153 1.73 34.31 -10.45
C LYS A 153 1.14 33.82 -9.13
N ASN A 154 0.47 32.66 -9.09
CA ASN A 154 -0.17 32.12 -7.88
C ASN A 154 -0.21 30.57 -7.95
N PRO A 155 0.92 29.87 -7.73
CA PRO A 155 0.96 28.41 -7.81
C PRO A 155 0.30 27.71 -6.60
N THR A 156 0.09 28.43 -5.49
CA THR A 156 -0.49 27.90 -4.25
C THR A 156 -1.99 27.59 -4.39
N ALA A 157 -2.80 28.57 -4.78
CA ALA A 157 -4.25 28.42 -4.78
C ALA A 157 -4.77 27.29 -5.69
N PRO A 158 -4.27 27.10 -6.94
CA PRO A 158 -4.68 25.97 -7.76
C PRO A 158 -4.22 24.63 -7.18
N ALA A 159 -3.03 24.56 -6.56
CA ALA A 159 -2.58 23.34 -5.89
C ALA A 159 -3.50 22.94 -4.73
N PHE A 160 -3.90 23.89 -3.87
CA PHE A 160 -4.87 23.62 -2.80
C PHE A 160 -6.24 23.18 -3.35
N LYS A 161 -6.71 23.77 -4.46
CA LYS A 161 -7.95 23.32 -5.13
C LYS A 161 -7.84 21.88 -5.64
N ARG A 162 -6.71 21.52 -6.26
CA ARG A 162 -6.47 20.13 -6.70
C ARG A 162 -6.51 19.16 -5.53
N VAL A 163 -5.86 19.51 -4.42
CA VAL A 163 -5.87 18.69 -3.19
C VAL A 163 -7.27 18.58 -2.62
N ALA A 164 -8.01 19.69 -2.52
CA ALA A 164 -9.38 19.65 -2.01
C ALA A 164 -10.29 18.75 -2.86
N PHE A 165 -10.22 18.84 -4.19
CA PHE A 165 -10.99 17.97 -5.07
C PHE A 165 -10.55 16.51 -4.98
N ASP A 166 -9.24 16.26 -4.93
CA ASP A 166 -8.69 14.91 -4.76
C ASP A 166 -9.17 14.27 -3.46
N GLN A 167 -9.08 15.00 -2.35
CA GLN A 167 -9.47 14.51 -1.03
C GLN A 167 -10.99 14.36 -0.90
N LEU A 168 -11.80 15.27 -1.43
CA LEU A 168 -13.26 15.18 -1.28
C LEU A 168 -13.92 14.17 -2.20
N ILE A 169 -13.30 13.86 -3.35
CA ILE A 169 -13.91 13.02 -4.39
C ILE A 169 -13.12 11.72 -4.54
N PHE A 170 -11.85 11.83 -4.92
CA PHE A 170 -11.06 10.67 -5.33
C PHE A 170 -10.58 9.83 -4.16
N ALA A 171 -10.24 10.43 -3.02
CA ALA A 171 -9.80 9.66 -1.85
C ALA A 171 -10.92 8.76 -1.29
N PRO A 172 -12.16 9.24 -1.02
CA PRO A 172 -13.29 8.39 -0.65
C PRO A 172 -13.59 7.31 -1.70
N PHE A 173 -13.66 7.71 -2.97
CA PHE A 173 -13.96 6.80 -4.07
C PHE A 173 -12.88 5.70 -4.21
N GLY A 174 -11.61 6.10 -4.27
CA GLY A 174 -10.47 5.19 -4.43
C GLY A 174 -10.35 4.22 -3.27
N LEU A 175 -10.54 4.70 -2.04
CA LEU A 175 -10.53 3.86 -0.85
C LEU A 175 -11.71 2.86 -0.83
N ALA A 176 -12.91 3.30 -1.22
CA ALA A 176 -14.06 2.42 -1.36
C ALA A 176 -13.84 1.34 -2.43
N CYS A 177 -13.29 1.72 -3.59
CA CYS A 177 -12.90 0.78 -4.64
C CYS A 177 -11.84 -0.21 -4.16
N PHE A 178 -10.86 0.25 -3.38
CA PHE A 178 -9.83 -0.60 -2.80
C PHE A 178 -10.41 -1.67 -1.88
N PHE A 179 -11.20 -1.27 -0.86
CA PHE A 179 -11.81 -2.21 0.07
C PHE A 179 -12.74 -3.19 -0.65
N THR A 180 -13.49 -2.70 -1.65
CA THR A 180 -14.38 -3.55 -2.46
C THR A 180 -13.59 -4.59 -3.24
N TYR A 181 -12.58 -4.15 -3.99
CA TYR A 181 -11.71 -5.03 -4.77
C TYR A 181 -11.05 -6.09 -3.89
N MET A 182 -10.41 -5.67 -2.79
CA MET A 182 -9.70 -6.56 -1.89
C MET A 182 -10.64 -7.58 -1.28
N THR A 183 -11.83 -7.16 -0.83
CA THR A 183 -12.81 -8.07 -0.22
C THR A 183 -13.32 -9.12 -1.21
N ILE A 184 -13.63 -8.71 -2.45
CA ILE A 184 -14.10 -9.63 -3.49
C ILE A 184 -12.98 -10.59 -3.89
N ALA A 185 -11.75 -10.07 -4.07
CA ALA A 185 -10.60 -10.88 -4.46
C ALA A 185 -10.16 -11.86 -3.38
N GLU A 186 -10.42 -11.56 -2.10
CA GLU A 186 -10.26 -12.47 -0.95
C GLU A 186 -11.37 -13.53 -0.84
N GLY A 187 -12.37 -13.51 -1.73
CA GLY A 187 -13.53 -14.41 -1.66
C GLY A 187 -14.57 -14.00 -0.61
N GLY A 188 -14.47 -12.78 -0.08
CA GLY A 188 -15.41 -12.23 0.89
C GLY A 188 -16.77 -11.91 0.26
N GLY A 189 -17.85 -12.31 0.95
CA GLY A 189 -19.22 -12.01 0.53
C GLY A 189 -19.69 -10.62 0.94
N ARG A 190 -20.94 -10.28 0.56
CA ARG A 190 -21.59 -8.98 0.85
C ARG A 190 -21.54 -8.60 2.34
N ARG A 191 -21.68 -9.58 3.25
CA ARG A 191 -21.61 -9.35 4.70
C ARG A 191 -20.23 -8.85 5.15
N ALA A 192 -19.16 -9.48 4.65
CA ALA A 192 -17.78 -9.08 4.96
C ALA A 192 -17.49 -7.67 4.43
N LEU A 193 -18.01 -7.35 3.23
CA LEU A 193 -17.89 -6.03 2.64
C LEU A 193 -18.60 -4.96 3.48
N THR A 194 -19.86 -5.19 3.86
CA THR A 194 -20.62 -4.24 4.70
C THR A 194 -19.94 -4.02 6.05
N HIS A 195 -19.42 -5.08 6.68
CA HIS A 195 -18.68 -4.96 7.92
C HIS A 195 -17.40 -4.12 7.73
N LYS A 196 -16.61 -4.39 6.68
CA LYS A 196 -15.42 -3.58 6.36
C LYS A 196 -15.77 -2.11 6.11
N PHE A 197 -16.85 -1.82 5.39
CA PHE A 197 -17.29 -0.44 5.16
C PHE A 197 -17.77 0.28 6.42
N ARG A 198 -18.43 -0.42 7.35
CA ARG A 198 -18.89 0.20 8.59
C ARG A 198 -17.74 0.44 9.57
N ASP A 199 -16.90 -0.56 9.75
CA ASP A 199 -15.99 -0.61 10.89
C ASP A 199 -14.58 -0.14 10.55
N VAL A 200 -14.22 -0.09 9.26
CA VAL A 200 -12.81 0.10 8.81
C VAL A 200 -12.67 1.30 7.90
N TYR A 201 -13.61 1.45 6.97
CA TYR A 201 -13.53 2.49 5.95
C TYR A 201 -13.53 3.88 6.57
N LEU A 202 -14.40 4.16 7.54
CA LEU A 202 -14.47 5.48 8.18
C LEU A 202 -13.21 5.82 8.99
N PRO A 203 -12.68 4.94 9.85
CA PRO A 203 -11.39 5.18 10.51
C PRO A 203 -10.24 5.37 9.52
N THR A 204 -10.15 4.51 8.49
CA THR A 204 -9.11 4.60 7.46
C THR A 204 -9.20 5.92 6.70
N LEU A 205 -10.42 6.37 6.37
CA LEU A 205 -10.66 7.62 5.67
C LEU A 205 -10.27 8.83 6.53
N LYS A 206 -10.56 8.80 7.84
CA LYS A 206 -10.11 9.85 8.76
C LYS A 206 -8.59 9.94 8.82
N ALA A 207 -7.91 8.80 8.97
CA ALA A 207 -6.45 8.77 8.96
C ALA A 207 -5.89 9.20 7.59
N ASN A 208 -6.58 8.88 6.49
CA ASN A 208 -6.24 9.34 5.16
C ASN A 208 -6.26 10.88 5.07
N PHE A 209 -7.30 11.52 5.60
CA PHE A 209 -7.43 12.98 5.63
C PHE A 209 -6.41 13.71 6.51
N VAL A 210 -5.68 13.01 7.39
CA VAL A 210 -4.60 13.64 8.17
C VAL A 210 -3.29 13.62 7.38
N LEU A 211 -2.95 12.49 6.77
CA LEU A 211 -1.66 12.31 6.10
C LEU A 211 -1.66 12.82 4.66
N TRP A 212 -2.67 12.45 3.88
CA TRP A 212 -2.64 12.61 2.43
C TRP A 212 -2.76 14.04 1.93
N PRO A 213 -3.43 15.00 2.60
CA PRO A 213 -3.42 16.39 2.14
C PRO A 213 -2.01 16.96 2.06
N ALA A 214 -1.16 16.71 3.06
CA ALA A 214 0.23 17.16 3.05
C ALA A 214 1.02 16.54 1.89
N VAL A 215 0.86 15.22 1.70
CA VAL A 215 1.49 14.48 0.59
C VAL A 215 1.02 15.00 -0.77
N GLN A 216 -0.27 15.27 -0.93
CA GLN A 216 -0.84 15.73 -2.20
C GLN A 216 -0.50 17.20 -2.50
N ILE A 217 -0.37 18.06 -1.48
CA ILE A 217 0.15 19.42 -1.67
C ILE A 217 1.58 19.33 -2.24
N LEU A 218 2.44 18.51 -1.65
CA LEU A 218 3.81 18.30 -2.13
C LEU A 218 3.79 17.74 -3.57
N ASN A 219 2.95 16.74 -3.81
CA ASN A 219 2.80 16.09 -5.10
C ASN A 219 2.43 17.10 -6.21
N PHE A 220 1.32 17.83 -6.05
CA PHE A 220 0.85 18.74 -7.08
C PHE A 220 1.68 20.01 -7.23
N ARG A 221 2.45 20.40 -6.21
CA ARG A 221 3.27 21.61 -6.24
C ARG A 221 4.67 21.38 -6.79
N VAL A 222 5.30 20.25 -6.44
CA VAL A 222 6.73 20.00 -6.70
C VAL A 222 6.93 18.92 -7.75
N ILE A 223 6.07 17.90 -7.79
CA ILE A 223 6.29 16.72 -8.62
C ILE A 223 5.73 16.93 -10.04
N PRO A 224 6.54 16.75 -11.10
CA PRO A 224 6.07 16.80 -12.48
C PRO A 224 4.97 15.76 -12.74
N ILE A 225 4.01 16.08 -13.62
CA ILE A 225 2.80 15.27 -13.84
C ILE A 225 3.09 13.78 -14.12
N GLN A 226 4.18 13.48 -14.85
CA GLN A 226 4.58 12.11 -15.16
C GLN A 226 5.00 11.28 -13.93
N PHE A 227 5.47 11.93 -12.87
CA PHE A 227 5.96 11.28 -11.64
C PHE A 227 4.95 11.32 -10.50
N GLN A 228 3.82 12.01 -10.65
CA GLN A 228 2.86 12.21 -9.56
C GLN A 228 2.24 10.88 -9.08
N ILE A 229 1.97 9.96 -10.00
CA ILE A 229 1.44 8.63 -9.65
C ILE A 229 2.52 7.78 -8.98
N PRO A 230 3.72 7.57 -9.58
CA PRO A 230 4.81 6.86 -8.90
C PRO A 230 5.17 7.41 -7.52
N PHE A 231 5.14 8.74 -7.34
CA PHE A 231 5.39 9.40 -6.07
C PHE A 231 4.35 9.00 -5.01
N VAL A 232 3.06 9.15 -5.34
CA VAL A 232 1.94 8.76 -4.45
C VAL A 232 2.03 7.27 -4.09
N SER A 233 2.32 6.40 -5.06
CA SER A 233 2.45 4.96 -4.82
C SER A 233 3.64 4.61 -3.93
N THR A 234 4.74 5.36 -4.02
CA THR A 234 5.90 5.18 -3.13
C THR A 234 5.57 5.54 -1.68
N ILE A 235 4.87 6.66 -1.46
CA ILE A 235 4.36 7.01 -0.11
C ILE A 235 3.31 5.99 0.35
N GLY A 236 2.54 5.43 -0.58
CA GLY A 236 1.61 4.32 -0.36
C GLY A 236 2.27 3.10 0.30
N ILE A 237 3.52 2.78 -0.04
CA ILE A 237 4.29 1.71 0.62
C ILE A 237 4.42 1.99 2.12
N ALA A 238 4.84 3.20 2.48
CA ALA A 238 4.99 3.61 3.87
C ALA A 238 3.63 3.66 4.60
N TRP A 239 2.58 4.08 3.91
CA TRP A 239 1.21 4.05 4.44
C TRP A 239 0.71 2.64 4.72
N THR A 240 0.90 1.70 3.79
CA THR A 240 0.53 0.29 3.98
C THR A 240 1.32 -0.34 5.12
N ALA A 241 2.61 -0.02 5.24
CA ALA A 241 3.43 -0.41 6.38
C ALA A 241 2.89 0.18 7.70
N TYR A 242 2.57 1.48 7.73
CA TYR A 242 2.00 2.16 8.90
C TYR A 242 0.69 1.51 9.34
N LEU A 243 -0.27 1.29 8.44
CA LEU A 243 -1.54 0.65 8.76
C LEU A 243 -1.35 -0.77 9.30
N SER A 244 -0.37 -1.52 8.75
CA SER A 244 -0.04 -2.85 9.28
C SER A 244 0.51 -2.78 10.71
N LEU A 245 1.24 -1.73 11.06
CA LEU A 245 1.81 -1.52 12.39
C LEU A 245 0.75 -1.07 13.40
N THR A 246 -0.10 -0.10 13.05
CA THR A 246 -1.07 0.50 13.97
C THR A 246 -2.25 -0.41 14.28
N ASN A 247 -2.72 -1.18 13.30
CA ASN A 247 -3.83 -2.12 13.57
C ASN A 247 -3.46 -3.19 14.59
N SER A 248 -2.16 -3.47 14.75
CA SER A 248 -1.69 -4.54 15.63
C SER A 248 -1.17 -4.04 16.97
N SER A 249 -1.03 -2.73 17.21
CA SER A 249 -0.69 -2.15 18.53
C SER A 249 -1.89 -2.00 19.47
N GLU A 250 -3.11 -2.06 18.95
CA GLU A 250 -4.36 -1.93 19.74
C GLU A 250 -4.88 -3.29 20.26
N GLU A 251 -4.14 -4.38 20.07
CA GLU A 251 -4.48 -5.73 20.56
C GLU A 251 -3.59 -6.22 21.73
N ALA A 252 -2.77 -5.34 22.31
CA ALA A 252 -1.88 -5.65 23.44
C ALA A 252 -2.42 -5.07 24.76
#